data_AF-A0A8K0W2L5-F1
#
_entry.id   AF-A0A8K0W2L5-F1
#
_cell.length_a   1.000
_cell.length_b   1.000
_cell.length_c   1.000
_cell.angle_alpha   90.00
_cell.angle_beta   90.00
_cell.angle_gamma   90.00
#
_symmetry.space_group_name_H-M   'P 1'
#
loop_
_entity.id
_entity.type
_entity.pdbx_description
1 polymer ?
#
loop_
_entity_poly.entity_id
_entity_poly.type
_entity_poly.pdbx_seq_one_letter_code
_entity_poly.pdbx_strand_id
1 'polypeptide(L)'
;MAPHKSHDPEKYPPISQQDEEMIKQGIEKAETGLDVKDASSVSSNEGDEKPADDSTFQPNRIFYILRHNLFSKEISIIDITSLLSVPYTGREITDEFRDAARALSEDKTIAANYIYRFKAKHWYSSESTMTDSTGAHLVDWKHGAFSSSSATLTFPASSAHSSHSIVMKPPKWYKRTNEWVRDSITYAWRCDSKRKANRMTLVKTVGARQQVVGRYVQRWGSWITGGVLLVDGREEDEVIACATTCVMLRRMQQRAAERSRPGGGGGGGGE
;
A
#
# COMPACT_ATOMS: atom_id res chain seq x y z
N MET A 1 -27.34 -25.02 11.28
CA MET A 1 -27.17 -23.55 11.39
C MET A 1 -26.30 -23.28 12.60
N ALA A 2 -25.07 -22.79 12.41
CA ALA A 2 -24.19 -22.43 13.53
C ALA A 2 -24.52 -20.99 13.98
N PRO A 3 -24.56 -20.71 15.29
CA PRO A 3 -24.88 -19.37 15.79
C PRO A 3 -23.77 -18.37 15.43
N HIS A 4 -24.16 -17.24 14.83
CA HIS A 4 -23.29 -16.07 14.63
C HIS A 4 -22.73 -15.64 15.99
N LYS A 5 -21.40 -15.71 16.16
CA LYS A 5 -20.73 -15.17 17.34
C LYS A 5 -20.98 -13.65 17.37
N SER A 6 -21.71 -13.21 18.40
CA SER A 6 -21.95 -11.80 18.71
C SER A 6 -20.61 -11.07 18.85
N HIS A 7 -20.54 -9.88 18.26
CA HIS A 7 -19.39 -9.00 18.33
C HIS A 7 -19.10 -8.66 19.80
N ASP A 8 -17.95 -9.10 20.32
CA ASP A 8 -17.52 -8.82 21.69
C ASP A 8 -17.08 -7.34 21.79
N PRO A 9 -17.85 -6.47 22.47
CA PRO A 9 -17.58 -5.04 22.55
C PRO A 9 -16.34 -4.72 23.41
N GLU A 10 -15.81 -5.67 24.19
CA GLU A 10 -14.63 -5.45 25.02
C GLU A 10 -13.31 -5.60 24.24
N LYS A 11 -13.35 -6.22 23.06
CA LYS A 11 -12.13 -6.53 22.29
C LYS A 11 -11.46 -5.29 21.68
N TYR A 12 -12.20 -4.20 21.56
CA TYR A 12 -11.70 -2.93 21.02
C TYR A 12 -12.19 -1.80 21.93
N PRO A 13 -11.33 -1.25 22.80
CA PRO A 13 -11.71 -0.05 23.53
C PRO A 13 -12.06 1.05 22.51
N PRO A 14 -13.12 1.85 22.77
CA PRO A 14 -13.47 2.97 21.93
C PRO A 14 -12.26 3.90 21.75
N ILE A 15 -12.09 4.43 20.54
CA ILE A 15 -11.06 5.41 20.22
C ILE A 15 -11.20 6.56 21.22
N SER A 16 -10.10 6.97 21.86
CA SER A 16 -10.16 8.06 22.82
C SER A 16 -10.55 9.37 22.13
N GLN A 17 -11.25 10.27 22.81
CA GLN A 17 -11.57 11.59 22.27
C GLN A 17 -10.31 12.34 21.81
N GLN A 18 -9.19 12.13 22.50
CA GLN A 18 -7.90 12.72 22.15
C GLN A 18 -7.35 12.19 20.81
N ASP A 19 -7.52 10.90 20.54
CA ASP A 19 -7.13 10.31 19.25
C ASP A 19 -8.04 10.83 18.12
N GLU A 20 -9.34 10.99 18.36
CA GLU A 20 -10.26 11.60 17.40
C GLU A 20 -9.88 13.06 17.08
N GLU A 21 -9.50 13.85 18.09
CA GLU A 21 -9.06 15.24 17.91
C GLU A 21 -7.72 15.32 17.16
N MET A 22 -6.75 14.45 17.46
CA MET A 22 -5.50 14.38 16.69
C MET A 22 -5.75 14.01 15.23
N ILE A 23 -6.69 13.11 14.96
CA ILE A 23 -7.09 12.75 13.60
C ILE A 23 -7.72 13.95 12.89
N LYS A 24 -8.64 14.68 13.55
CA LYS A 24 -9.28 15.89 12.99
C LYS A 24 -8.26 16.99 12.67
N GLN A 25 -7.36 17.31 13.61
CA GLN A 25 -6.32 18.32 13.39
C GLN A 25 -5.35 17.93 12.26
N GLY A 26 -5.04 16.64 12.12
CA GLY A 26 -4.27 16.13 10.99
C GLY A 26 -4.97 16.36 9.66
N ILE A 27 -6.29 16.11 9.57
CA ILE A 27 -7.09 16.33 8.37
C ILE A 27 -7.13 17.82 8.00
N GLU A 28 -7.45 18.71 8.95
CA GLU A 28 -7.52 20.15 8.69
C GLU A 28 -6.17 20.74 8.24
N LYS A 29 -5.05 20.30 8.84
CA LYS A 29 -3.71 20.70 8.37
C LYS A 29 -3.36 20.19 6.98
N ALA A 30 -3.83 19.00 6.60
CA ALA A 30 -3.60 18.46 5.26
C ALA A 30 -4.40 19.20 4.19
N GLU A 31 -5.58 19.74 4.53
CA GLU A 31 -6.43 20.52 3.62
C GLU A 31 -6.01 21.99 3.51
N THR A 32 -5.54 22.59 4.60
CA THR A 32 -5.12 24.00 4.65
C THR A 32 -3.65 24.21 4.27
N GLY A 33 -2.80 23.18 4.39
CA GLY A 33 -1.36 23.23 4.11
C GLY A 33 -0.95 23.19 2.63
N LEU A 34 -1.80 23.67 1.71
CA LEU A 34 -1.38 24.04 0.35
C LEU A 34 -0.59 25.35 0.39
N ASP A 35 0.53 25.35 1.12
CA ASP A 35 1.46 26.46 1.12
C ASP A 35 2.16 26.53 -0.25
N VAL A 36 1.82 27.58 -0.98
CA VAL A 36 2.52 28.05 -2.18
C VAL A 36 3.83 28.69 -1.74
N LYS A 37 4.84 27.90 -1.36
CA LYS A 37 6.21 28.41 -1.17
C LYS A 37 7.27 27.48 -1.74
N ASP A 38 8.15 28.13 -2.51
CA ASP A 38 9.46 27.72 -2.98
C ASP A 38 9.53 26.66 -4.08
N ALA A 39 9.26 27.15 -5.30
CA ALA A 39 9.85 26.62 -6.52
C ALA A 39 11.32 27.10 -6.67
N SER A 40 12.21 26.64 -5.78
CA SER A 40 13.65 26.71 -6.04
C SER A 40 14.21 25.30 -6.28
N SER A 41 14.82 25.19 -7.45
CA SER A 41 15.21 23.99 -8.17
C SER A 41 16.22 23.10 -7.42
N VAL A 42 15.75 21.98 -6.87
CA VAL A 42 16.59 20.78 -6.74
C VAL A 42 16.30 19.89 -7.95
N SER A 43 17.04 20.16 -9.03
CA SER A 43 17.19 19.28 -10.19
C SER A 43 17.91 18.00 -9.76
N SER A 44 17.18 17.13 -9.05
CA SER A 44 17.62 15.76 -8.84
C SER A 44 17.41 14.99 -10.14
N ASN A 45 18.52 14.60 -10.78
CA ASN A 45 18.57 13.72 -11.94
C ASN A 45 17.84 12.40 -11.66
N GLU A 46 16.52 12.40 -11.87
CA GLU A 46 15.68 11.25 -12.14
C GLU A 46 15.69 10.91 -13.64
N GLY A 47 16.83 11.14 -14.30
CA GLY A 47 16.93 11.28 -15.76
C GLY A 47 17.07 9.99 -16.57
N ASP A 48 17.27 8.82 -15.95
CA ASP A 48 17.59 7.59 -16.69
C ASP A 48 16.64 6.41 -16.42
N GLU A 49 15.52 6.60 -15.72
CA GLU A 49 14.50 5.55 -15.70
C GLU A 49 13.79 5.50 -17.07
N LYS A 50 14.15 4.48 -17.86
CA LYS A 50 13.45 4.17 -19.11
C LYS A 50 11.94 4.05 -18.84
N PRO A 51 11.09 4.58 -19.73
CA PRO A 51 9.65 4.38 -19.60
C PRO A 51 9.35 2.88 -19.62
N ALA A 52 8.53 2.42 -18.68
CA ALA A 52 8.06 1.05 -18.68
C ALA A 52 7.08 0.84 -19.85
N ASP A 53 7.19 -0.29 -20.51
CA ASP A 53 6.25 -0.72 -21.53
C ASP A 53 4.90 -1.06 -20.88
N ASP A 54 3.89 -0.28 -21.24
CA ASP A 54 2.51 -0.41 -20.78
C ASP A 54 1.62 -1.06 -21.85
N SER A 55 2.15 -1.32 -23.05
CA SER A 55 1.37 -1.88 -24.16
C SER A 55 0.94 -3.33 -23.90
N THR A 56 1.67 -4.04 -23.03
CA THR A 56 1.39 -5.43 -22.66
C THR A 56 0.57 -5.56 -21.38
N PHE A 57 0.30 -4.47 -20.66
CA PHE A 57 -0.41 -4.54 -19.39
C PHE A 57 -1.91 -4.79 -19.59
N GLN A 58 -2.34 -6.03 -19.29
CA GLN A 58 -3.73 -6.45 -19.41
C GLN A 58 -4.23 -6.97 -18.05
N PRO A 59 -4.61 -6.07 -17.12
CA PRO A 59 -5.02 -6.50 -15.79
C PRO A 59 -6.26 -7.38 -15.87
N ASN A 60 -6.14 -8.59 -15.33
CA ASN A 60 -7.22 -9.57 -15.23
C ASN A 60 -7.67 -9.80 -13.79
N ARG A 61 -7.05 -9.10 -12.82
CA ARG A 61 -7.42 -9.12 -11.41
C ARG A 61 -7.51 -7.70 -10.89
N ILE A 62 -8.60 -7.41 -10.18
CA ILE A 62 -8.91 -6.11 -9.60
C ILE A 62 -9.19 -6.32 -8.12
N PHE A 63 -8.29 -5.84 -7.29
CA PHE A 63 -8.43 -5.89 -5.84
C PHE A 63 -8.75 -4.51 -5.28
N TYR A 64 -9.51 -4.47 -4.20
CA TYR A 64 -9.65 -3.27 -3.39
C TYR A 64 -9.05 -3.53 -2.01
N ILE A 65 -8.06 -2.73 -1.64
CA ILE A 65 -7.48 -2.74 -0.30
C ILE A 65 -8.36 -1.85 0.57
N LEU A 66 -9.05 -2.46 1.55
CA LEU A 66 -9.94 -1.73 2.44
C LEU A 66 -9.19 -0.67 3.24
N ARG A 67 -9.96 0.33 3.69
CA ARG A 67 -9.45 1.46 4.46
C ARG A 67 -8.75 1.00 5.73
N HIS A 68 -7.52 1.45 5.91
CA HIS A 68 -6.69 1.21 7.09
C HIS A 68 -5.80 2.43 7.37
N ASN A 69 -5.18 2.45 8.55
CA ASN A 69 -4.27 3.49 9.01
C ASN A 69 -2.97 2.87 9.56
N LEU A 70 -2.01 3.72 9.96
CA LEU A 70 -0.72 3.27 10.51
C LEU A 70 -0.84 2.41 11.79
N PHE A 71 -1.98 2.42 12.48
CA PHE A 71 -2.18 1.65 13.71
C PHE A 71 -3.21 0.52 13.54
N SER A 72 -3.61 0.25 12.30
CA SER A 72 -4.59 -0.79 12.02
C SER A 72 -4.00 -2.15 12.33
N LYS A 73 -4.73 -2.93 13.15
CA LYS A 73 -4.37 -4.31 13.50
C LYS A 73 -4.60 -5.26 12.33
N GLU A 74 -5.49 -4.90 11.42
CA GLU A 74 -5.90 -5.73 10.30
C GLU A 74 -5.99 -4.90 9.02
N ILE A 75 -5.61 -5.50 7.90
CA ILE A 75 -5.79 -4.94 6.55
C ILE A 75 -6.47 -6.02 5.72
N SER A 76 -7.69 -5.74 5.26
CA SER A 76 -8.48 -6.66 4.45
C SER A 76 -8.44 -6.27 2.98
N ILE A 77 -8.41 -7.27 2.11
CA ILE A 77 -8.35 -7.11 0.66
C ILE A 77 -9.51 -7.91 0.06
N ILE A 78 -10.33 -7.26 -0.76
CA ILE A 78 -11.46 -7.86 -1.46
C ILE A 78 -11.15 -7.98 -2.96
N ASP A 79 -11.64 -9.04 -3.60
CA ASP A 79 -11.63 -9.20 -5.05
C ASP A 79 -12.90 -8.55 -5.60
N ILE A 80 -12.74 -7.55 -6.47
CA ILE A 80 -13.85 -6.84 -7.12
C ILE A 80 -13.82 -7.04 -8.65
N THR A 81 -13.02 -7.99 -9.14
CA THR A 81 -12.81 -8.23 -10.58
C THR A 81 -14.12 -8.42 -11.33
N SER A 82 -15.04 -9.23 -10.79
CA SER A 82 -16.34 -9.52 -11.40
C SER A 82 -17.45 -8.53 -11.04
N LEU A 83 -17.19 -7.61 -10.09
CA LEU A 83 -18.19 -6.69 -9.54
C LEU A 83 -18.13 -5.31 -10.19
N LEU A 84 -16.97 -4.95 -10.75
CA LEU A 84 -16.78 -3.62 -11.32
C LEU A 84 -17.31 -3.56 -12.75
N SER A 85 -18.29 -2.68 -12.98
CA SER A 85 -18.89 -2.45 -14.31
C SER A 85 -18.09 -1.48 -15.18
N VAL A 86 -17.28 -0.61 -14.57
CA VAL A 86 -16.47 0.39 -15.28
C VAL A 86 -15.24 -0.32 -15.87
N PRO A 87 -15.08 -0.37 -17.21
CA PRO A 87 -13.95 -1.04 -17.82
C PRO A 87 -12.65 -0.25 -17.61
N TYR A 88 -11.54 -0.96 -17.47
CA TYR A 88 -10.22 -0.34 -17.54
C TYR A 88 -9.89 0.00 -19.00
N THR A 89 -9.65 1.27 -19.31
CA THR A 89 -9.43 1.77 -20.68
C THR A 89 -7.98 1.69 -21.15
N GLY A 90 -7.08 1.11 -20.35
CA GLY A 90 -5.64 1.19 -20.58
C GLY A 90 -5.04 2.52 -20.09
N ARG A 91 -3.71 2.54 -19.94
CA ARG A 91 -2.88 3.67 -19.49
C ARG A 91 -2.95 4.06 -18.03
N GLU A 92 -4.09 4.44 -17.47
CA GLU A 92 -4.16 4.90 -16.08
C GLU A 92 -5.50 4.56 -15.46
N ILE A 93 -5.51 4.39 -14.14
CA ILE A 93 -6.75 4.20 -13.39
C ILE A 93 -7.48 5.55 -13.33
N THR A 94 -8.61 5.67 -14.02
CA THR A 94 -9.42 6.89 -14.02
C THR A 94 -10.04 7.14 -12.64
N ASP A 95 -10.40 8.39 -12.38
CA ASP A 95 -11.07 8.75 -11.13
C ASP A 95 -12.45 8.09 -11.03
N GLU A 96 -13.17 7.97 -12.15
CA GLU A 96 -14.43 7.22 -12.25
C GLU A 96 -14.25 5.75 -11.85
N PHE A 97 -13.24 5.06 -12.40
CA PHE A 97 -12.94 3.67 -12.08
C PHE A 97 -12.61 3.50 -10.59
N ARG A 98 -11.76 4.39 -10.05
CA ARG A 98 -11.40 4.41 -8.62
C ARG A 98 -12.63 4.60 -7.74
N ASP A 99 -13.50 5.54 -8.09
CA ASP A 99 -14.65 5.91 -7.27
C ASP A 99 -15.75 4.84 -7.33
N ALA A 100 -15.94 4.19 -8.49
CA ALA A 100 -16.77 2.99 -8.61
C ALA A 100 -16.24 1.83 -7.76
N ALA A 101 -14.93 1.55 -7.82
CA ALA A 101 -14.29 0.53 -6.98
C ALA A 101 -14.44 0.83 -5.48
N ARG A 102 -14.35 2.11 -5.10
CA ARG A 102 -14.60 2.56 -3.73
C ARG A 102 -16.04 2.34 -3.30
N ALA A 103 -17.01 2.66 -4.15
CA ALA A 103 -18.42 2.47 -3.81
C ALA A 103 -18.72 1.00 -3.47
N LEU A 104 -18.14 0.05 -4.20
CA LEU A 104 -18.24 -1.38 -3.88
C LEU A 104 -17.66 -1.72 -2.50
N SER A 105 -16.56 -1.07 -2.10
CA SER A 105 -15.94 -1.29 -0.78
C SER A 105 -16.75 -0.74 0.40
N GLU A 106 -17.71 0.15 0.15
CA GLU A 106 -18.58 0.73 1.18
C GLU A 106 -19.76 -0.21 1.50
N ASP A 107 -20.05 -1.20 0.64
CA ASP A 107 -21.00 -2.27 0.93
C ASP A 107 -20.43 -3.23 1.98
N LYS A 108 -21.13 -3.36 3.11
CA LYS A 108 -20.71 -4.20 4.24
C LYS A 108 -20.64 -5.69 3.89
N THR A 109 -21.49 -6.16 2.99
CA THR A 109 -21.53 -7.57 2.58
C THR A 109 -20.31 -7.92 1.74
N ILE A 110 -19.95 -7.04 0.80
CA ILE A 110 -18.74 -7.17 -0.04
C ILE A 110 -17.50 -7.03 0.84
N ALA A 111 -17.44 -6.00 1.69
CA ALA A 111 -16.30 -5.75 2.58
C ALA A 111 -16.04 -6.89 3.59
N ALA A 112 -17.09 -7.60 4.02
CA ALA A 112 -16.95 -8.77 4.89
C ALA A 112 -16.37 -9.99 4.16
N ASN A 113 -16.51 -10.07 2.84
CA ASN A 113 -16.02 -11.17 2.01
C ASN A 113 -14.59 -10.90 1.50
N TYR A 114 -13.65 -10.71 2.41
CA TYR A 114 -12.24 -10.55 2.06
C TYR A 114 -11.66 -11.85 1.49
N ILE A 115 -10.81 -11.72 0.47
CA ILE A 115 -10.04 -12.85 -0.06
C ILE A 115 -8.70 -13.02 0.66
N TYR A 116 -8.13 -11.90 1.13
CA TYR A 116 -6.91 -11.88 1.91
C TYR A 116 -7.04 -10.93 3.09
N ARG A 117 -6.32 -11.25 4.16
CA ARG A 117 -6.26 -10.41 5.35
C ARG A 117 -4.88 -10.46 5.98
N PHE A 118 -4.27 -9.29 6.16
CA PHE A 118 -3.15 -9.13 7.08
C PHE A 118 -3.66 -8.94 8.50
N LYS A 119 -3.00 -9.58 9.46
CA LYS A 119 -3.25 -9.40 10.89
C LYS A 119 -1.94 -9.21 11.62
N ALA A 120 -1.79 -8.08 12.30
CA ALA A 120 -0.67 -7.82 13.18
C ALA A 120 -0.76 -8.68 14.43
N LYS A 121 0.39 -9.17 14.92
CA LYS A 121 0.45 -9.97 16.15
C LYS A 121 -0.06 -9.20 17.38
N HIS A 122 0.24 -7.90 17.41
CA HIS A 122 -0.21 -6.91 18.40
C HIS A 122 -0.18 -5.52 17.76
N TRP A 123 -0.83 -4.52 18.37
CA TRP A 123 -1.01 -3.18 17.75
C TRP A 123 0.31 -2.44 17.45
N TYR A 124 1.37 -2.74 18.20
CA TYR A 124 2.73 -2.19 18.02
C TYR A 124 3.69 -3.16 17.31
N SER A 125 3.18 -4.26 16.75
CA SER A 125 4.03 -5.26 16.12
C SER A 125 4.55 -4.76 14.79
N SER A 126 5.85 -5.00 14.57
CA SER A 126 6.44 -4.93 13.24
C SER A 126 6.10 -6.17 12.41
N GLU A 127 5.48 -7.19 13.00
CA GLU A 127 5.16 -8.47 12.36
C GLU A 127 3.66 -8.60 12.12
N SER A 128 3.29 -8.99 10.90
CA SER A 128 1.92 -9.23 10.46
C SER A 128 1.86 -10.47 9.60
N THR A 129 0.80 -11.26 9.71
CA THR A 129 0.61 -12.47 8.91
C THR A 129 -0.57 -12.29 7.97
N MET A 130 -0.38 -12.65 6.71
CA MET A 130 -1.41 -12.69 5.67
C MET A 130 -2.04 -14.08 5.64
N THR A 131 -3.37 -14.12 5.70
CA THR A 131 -4.17 -15.34 5.50
C THR A 131 -5.14 -15.16 4.34
N ASP A 132 -5.55 -16.26 3.71
CA ASP A 132 -6.67 -16.26 2.77
C ASP A 132 -8.04 -16.19 3.48
N SER A 133 -9.12 -16.34 2.72
CA SER A 133 -10.50 -16.39 3.24
C SER A 133 -10.79 -17.65 4.09
N THR A 134 -10.05 -18.73 3.88
CA THR A 134 -10.17 -19.99 4.64
C THR A 134 -9.37 -19.96 5.96
N GLY A 135 -8.49 -18.97 6.12
CA GLY A 135 -7.57 -18.86 7.25
C GLY A 135 -6.22 -19.56 7.01
N ALA A 136 -5.97 -20.08 5.82
CA ALA A 136 -4.67 -20.63 5.45
C ALA A 136 -3.61 -19.53 5.45
N HIS A 137 -2.46 -19.84 6.04
CA HIS A 137 -1.33 -18.93 6.11
C HIS A 137 -0.65 -18.81 4.75
N LEU A 138 -0.51 -17.58 4.24
CA LEU A 138 0.12 -17.28 2.96
C LEU A 138 1.50 -16.65 3.09
N VAL A 139 1.63 -15.61 3.92
CA VAL A 139 2.83 -14.76 4.01
C VAL A 139 3.00 -14.20 5.42
N ASP A 140 4.20 -14.27 5.97
CA ASP A 140 4.61 -13.47 7.12
C ASP A 140 5.33 -12.20 6.66
N TRP A 141 4.92 -11.06 7.18
CA TRP A 141 5.47 -9.76 6.87
C TRP A 141 6.14 -9.15 8.10
N LYS A 142 7.44 -8.88 7.99
CA LYS A 142 8.21 -8.11 8.95
C LYS A 142 8.56 -6.74 8.38
N HIS A 143 7.94 -5.70 8.93
CA HIS A 143 8.24 -4.30 8.60
C HIS A 143 9.43 -3.80 9.43
N GLY A 144 10.28 -2.95 8.87
CA GLY A 144 11.37 -2.34 9.65
C GLY A 144 10.91 -1.15 10.51
N ALA A 145 11.77 -0.64 11.37
CA ALA A 145 11.39 0.41 12.32
C ALA A 145 11.18 1.80 11.68
N PHE A 146 11.70 2.04 10.47
CA PHE A 146 11.70 3.33 9.78
C PHE A 146 11.15 3.21 8.36
N SER A 147 10.62 4.29 7.78
CA SER A 147 10.12 4.26 6.39
C SER A 147 11.21 3.93 5.35
N SER A 148 12.48 4.15 5.70
CA SER A 148 13.66 3.83 4.89
C SER A 148 14.24 2.42 5.13
N SER A 149 13.80 1.74 6.19
CA SER A 149 14.30 0.40 6.54
C SER A 149 13.70 -0.68 5.64
N SER A 150 14.37 -1.83 5.51
CA SER A 150 13.89 -2.96 4.72
C SER A 150 12.61 -3.59 5.30
N ALA A 151 11.84 -4.25 4.44
CA ALA A 151 10.66 -5.01 4.81
C ALA A 151 10.80 -6.39 4.16
N THR A 152 10.55 -7.44 4.94
CA THR A 152 10.73 -8.81 4.51
C THR A 152 9.37 -9.52 4.50
N LEU A 153 9.05 -10.14 3.38
CA LEU A 153 7.93 -11.07 3.22
C LEU A 153 8.50 -12.48 3.20
N THR A 154 8.08 -13.35 4.10
CA THR A 154 8.50 -14.75 4.20
C THR A 154 7.31 -15.64 3.92
N PHE A 155 7.53 -16.69 3.14
CA PHE A 155 6.48 -17.60 2.72
C PHE A 155 6.67 -18.96 3.40
N PRO A 156 5.59 -19.71 3.69
CA PRO A 156 5.69 -21.09 4.12
C PRO A 156 6.51 -21.93 3.13
N ALA A 157 7.24 -22.93 3.62
CA ALA A 157 8.09 -23.78 2.76
C ALA A 157 7.31 -24.49 1.64
N SER A 158 6.03 -24.77 1.85
CA SER A 158 5.11 -25.35 0.88
C SER A 158 4.26 -24.33 0.12
N SER A 159 4.62 -23.05 0.17
CA SER A 159 3.86 -21.98 -0.49
C SER A 159 3.96 -22.11 -2.00
N ALA A 160 2.81 -22.00 -2.67
CA ALA A 160 2.74 -21.93 -4.13
C ALA A 160 3.15 -20.55 -4.68
N HIS A 161 3.23 -19.53 -3.82
CA HIS A 161 3.45 -18.13 -4.24
C HIS A 161 4.93 -17.77 -4.38
N SER A 162 5.78 -18.26 -3.46
CA SER A 162 7.23 -18.06 -3.52
C SER A 162 7.96 -19.10 -2.69
N SER A 163 9.09 -19.57 -3.20
CA SER A 163 10.02 -20.47 -2.52
C SER A 163 11.01 -19.74 -1.59
N HIS A 164 11.10 -18.41 -1.71
CA HIS A 164 12.08 -17.60 -0.98
C HIS A 164 11.45 -16.32 -0.43
N SER A 165 12.08 -15.77 0.61
CA SER A 165 11.68 -14.48 1.16
C SER A 165 11.92 -13.35 0.18
N ILE A 166 10.98 -12.42 0.09
CA ILE A 166 11.10 -11.18 -0.67
C ILE A 166 11.55 -10.07 0.26
N VAL A 167 12.65 -9.40 -0.07
CA VAL A 167 13.17 -8.27 0.71
C VAL A 167 12.99 -6.99 -0.09
N MET A 168 12.02 -6.17 0.31
CA MET A 168 11.76 -4.87 -0.30
C MET A 168 12.62 -3.80 0.37
N LYS A 169 13.35 -3.02 -0.42
CA LYS A 169 14.14 -1.89 0.08
C LYS A 169 14.03 -0.67 -0.84
N PRO A 170 14.08 0.56 -0.31
CA PRO A 170 14.25 1.72 -1.15
C PRO A 170 15.68 1.72 -1.72
N PRO A 171 15.88 2.05 -3.01
CA PRO A 171 17.22 2.09 -3.60
C PRO A 171 18.08 3.19 -2.96
N LYS A 172 17.44 4.27 -2.51
CA LYS A 172 18.05 5.36 -1.73
C LYS A 172 17.04 5.82 -0.67
N TRP A 173 17.51 6.25 0.50
CA TRP A 173 16.64 6.60 1.64
C TRP A 173 15.60 7.69 1.32
N TYR A 174 15.91 8.62 0.41
CA TYR A 174 15.01 9.71 -0.02
C TYR A 174 14.04 9.31 -1.14
N LYS A 175 14.26 8.16 -1.80
CA LYS A 175 13.41 7.70 -2.89
C LYS A 175 12.11 7.12 -2.34
N ARG A 176 11.02 7.34 -3.08
CA ARG A 176 9.72 6.74 -2.76
C ARG A 176 9.55 5.35 -3.39
N THR A 177 10.38 5.03 -4.38
CA THR A 177 10.47 3.72 -5.02
C THR A 177 10.92 2.66 -4.03
N ASN A 178 10.38 1.45 -4.15
CA ASN A 178 10.91 0.28 -3.47
C ASN A 178 11.12 -0.84 -4.46
N GLU A 179 12.26 -1.50 -4.31
CA GLU A 179 12.74 -2.53 -5.22
C GLU A 179 12.98 -3.83 -4.47
N TRP A 180 12.79 -4.93 -5.19
CA TRP A 180 13.17 -6.27 -4.75
C TRP A 180 13.56 -7.11 -5.96
N VAL A 181 14.19 -8.24 -5.70
CA VAL A 181 14.54 -9.23 -6.71
C VAL A 181 13.85 -10.53 -6.35
N ARG A 182 13.20 -11.15 -7.34
CA ARG A 182 12.59 -12.49 -7.24
C ARG A 182 12.98 -13.27 -8.50
N ASP A 183 13.60 -14.43 -8.33
CA ASP A 183 14.04 -15.30 -9.43
C ASP A 183 14.89 -14.58 -10.50
N SER A 184 15.86 -13.77 -10.05
CA SER A 184 16.72 -12.92 -10.92
C SER A 184 16.00 -11.83 -11.71
N ILE A 185 14.71 -11.59 -11.43
CA ILE A 185 13.92 -10.51 -12.02
C ILE A 185 13.79 -9.39 -10.98
N THR A 186 14.09 -8.16 -11.40
CA THR A 186 13.94 -6.98 -10.54
C THR A 186 12.53 -6.43 -10.66
N TYR A 187 11.88 -6.21 -9.52
CA TYR A 187 10.57 -5.58 -9.44
C TYR A 187 10.68 -4.26 -8.69
N ALA A 188 9.88 -3.28 -9.09
CA ALA A 188 9.89 -1.96 -8.48
C ALA A 188 8.47 -1.39 -8.40
N TRP A 189 8.08 -0.94 -7.20
CA TRP A 189 6.94 -0.04 -7.03
C TRP A 189 7.43 1.39 -7.21
N ARG A 190 6.98 2.07 -8.27
CA ARG A 190 7.28 3.47 -8.57
C ARG A 190 6.09 4.35 -8.22
N CYS A 191 6.31 5.48 -7.56
CA CYS A 191 5.26 6.49 -7.43
C CYS A 191 5.20 7.32 -8.72
N ASP A 192 4.01 7.43 -9.32
CA ASP A 192 3.85 8.11 -10.62
C ASP A 192 4.01 9.63 -10.52
N SER A 193 3.91 10.20 -9.31
CA SER A 193 4.12 11.63 -9.04
C SER A 193 5.16 11.88 -7.96
N LYS A 194 6.02 12.87 -8.20
CA LYS A 194 7.01 13.36 -7.22
C LYS A 194 6.35 13.96 -5.99
N ARG A 195 5.20 14.61 -6.19
CA ARG A 195 4.46 15.31 -5.13
C ARG A 195 3.46 14.36 -4.48
N LYS A 196 2.65 13.67 -5.29
CA LYS A 196 1.56 12.84 -4.80
C LYS A 196 1.97 11.36 -4.79
N ALA A 197 1.86 10.70 -3.63
CA ALA A 197 2.12 9.27 -3.52
C ALA A 197 0.83 8.44 -3.72
N ASN A 198 -0.21 8.99 -4.35
CA ASN A 198 -1.52 8.34 -4.42
C ASN A 198 -1.68 7.42 -5.63
N ARG A 199 -0.72 7.41 -6.55
CA ARG A 199 -0.67 6.55 -7.74
C ARG A 199 0.68 5.87 -7.77
N MET A 200 0.68 4.55 -7.95
CA MET A 200 1.88 3.74 -8.01
C MET A 200 1.79 2.72 -9.13
N THR A 201 2.92 2.45 -9.78
CA THR A 201 3.04 1.46 -10.84
C THR A 201 4.05 0.39 -10.41
N LEU A 202 3.65 -0.88 -10.53
CA LEU A 202 4.52 -2.03 -10.35
C LEU A 202 5.15 -2.40 -11.68
N VAL A 203 6.47 -2.31 -11.72
CA VAL A 203 7.28 -2.59 -12.90
C VAL A 203 8.11 -3.84 -12.68
N LYS A 204 8.05 -4.76 -13.64
CA LYS A 204 8.90 -5.95 -13.78
C LYS A 204 10.02 -5.65 -14.77
N THR A 205 11.27 -5.89 -14.39
CA THR A 205 12.44 -5.62 -15.23
C THR A 205 13.14 -6.93 -15.59
N VAL A 206 13.15 -7.26 -16.89
CA VAL A 206 13.81 -8.45 -17.45
C VAL A 206 14.85 -8.00 -18.47
N GLY A 207 16.12 -8.13 -18.12
CA GLY A 207 17.22 -7.58 -18.90
C GLY A 207 17.11 -6.06 -19.05
N ALA A 208 17.04 -5.56 -20.28
CA ALA A 208 16.90 -4.13 -20.57
C ALA A 208 15.44 -3.66 -20.72
N ARG A 209 14.47 -4.57 -20.61
CA ARG A 209 13.04 -4.29 -20.78
C ARG A 209 12.36 -4.10 -19.43
N GLN A 210 11.49 -3.10 -19.35
CA GLN A 210 10.64 -2.82 -18.21
C GLN A 210 9.19 -2.96 -18.63
N GLN A 211 8.40 -3.73 -17.90
CA GLN A 211 7.00 -4.02 -18.21
C GLN A 211 6.14 -3.66 -17.00
N VAL A 212 5.00 -3.03 -17.24
CA VAL A 212 4.00 -2.80 -16.19
C VAL A 212 3.25 -4.10 -15.91
N VAL A 213 3.21 -4.51 -14.64
CA VAL A 213 2.50 -5.73 -14.20
C VAL A 213 1.46 -5.45 -13.10
N GLY A 214 1.43 -4.22 -12.59
CA GLY A 214 0.38 -3.80 -11.68
C GLY A 214 0.30 -2.28 -11.54
N ARG A 215 -0.86 -1.79 -11.10
CA ARG A 215 -1.12 -0.37 -10.85
C ARG A 215 -1.98 -0.21 -9.61
N TYR A 216 -1.67 0.77 -8.80
CA TYR A 216 -2.42 1.10 -7.61
C TYR A 216 -2.83 2.57 -7.63
N VAL A 217 -4.09 2.86 -7.24
CA VAL A 217 -4.53 4.23 -6.96
C VAL A 217 -5.33 4.31 -5.67
N GLN A 218 -5.04 5.36 -4.90
CA GLN A 218 -5.83 5.81 -3.76
C GLN A 218 -6.37 7.23 -3.99
N ARG A 219 -7.42 7.57 -3.26
CA ARG A 219 -7.91 8.94 -3.21
C ARG A 219 -6.88 9.85 -2.53
N TRP A 220 -6.64 11.02 -3.10
CA TRP A 220 -5.72 12.00 -2.52
C TRP A 220 -6.32 12.66 -1.27
N GLY A 221 -5.45 13.10 -0.34
CA GLY A 221 -5.83 13.88 0.84
C GLY A 221 -6.31 13.07 2.06
N SER A 222 -6.37 11.73 1.98
CA SER A 222 -6.77 10.92 3.13
C SER A 222 -5.58 10.39 3.92
N TRP A 223 -5.60 10.58 5.24
CA TRP A 223 -4.70 9.89 6.19
C TRP A 223 -5.01 8.39 6.29
N ILE A 224 -6.19 7.99 5.81
CA ILE A 224 -6.66 6.61 5.75
C ILE A 224 -6.26 6.06 4.38
N THR A 225 -5.41 5.04 4.36
CA THR A 225 -5.01 4.36 3.12
C THR A 225 -6.06 3.35 2.73
N GLY A 226 -6.42 3.36 1.46
CA GLY A 226 -7.33 2.41 0.83
C GLY A 226 -7.41 2.76 -0.66
N GLY A 227 -7.57 1.76 -1.50
CA GLY A 227 -7.43 1.99 -2.93
C GLY A 227 -7.60 0.73 -3.76
N VAL A 228 -7.64 0.94 -5.06
CA VAL A 228 -7.80 -0.13 -6.05
C VAL A 228 -6.44 -0.51 -6.60
N LEU A 229 -6.20 -1.81 -6.68
CA LEU A 229 -5.01 -2.46 -7.20
C LEU A 229 -5.42 -3.28 -8.43
N LEU A 230 -4.85 -2.94 -9.58
CA LEU A 230 -4.92 -3.73 -10.80
C LEU A 230 -3.68 -4.60 -10.91
N VAL A 231 -3.86 -5.88 -11.21
CA VAL A 231 -2.77 -6.85 -11.38
C VAL A 231 -2.98 -7.60 -12.69
N ASP A 232 -1.90 -7.73 -13.47
CA ASP A 232 -1.85 -8.74 -14.53
C ASP A 232 -1.40 -10.06 -13.89
N GLY A 233 -2.38 -10.87 -13.49
CA GLY A 233 -2.18 -12.16 -12.83
C GLY A 233 -1.51 -13.23 -13.71
N ARG A 234 -1.26 -12.94 -14.99
CA ARG A 234 -0.43 -13.80 -15.86
C ARG A 234 1.05 -13.48 -15.72
N GLU A 235 1.38 -12.24 -15.35
CA GLU A 235 2.74 -11.73 -15.25
C GLU A 235 3.28 -11.68 -13.82
N GLU A 236 2.38 -11.52 -12.84
CA GLU A 236 2.71 -11.40 -11.42
C GLU A 236 1.71 -12.16 -10.55
N ASP A 237 2.21 -12.82 -9.50
CA ASP A 237 1.37 -13.50 -8.51
C ASP A 237 0.54 -12.49 -7.69
N GLU A 238 -0.76 -12.74 -7.57
CA GLU A 238 -1.71 -11.83 -6.92
C GLU A 238 -1.46 -11.64 -5.42
N VAL A 239 -1.00 -12.68 -4.72
CA VAL A 239 -0.68 -12.61 -3.28
C VAL A 239 0.55 -11.73 -3.10
N ILE A 240 1.55 -11.86 -3.97
CA ILE A 240 2.77 -11.05 -3.91
C ILE A 240 2.47 -9.60 -4.28
N ALA A 241 1.67 -9.35 -5.32
CA ALA A 241 1.24 -8.00 -5.69
C ALA A 241 0.47 -7.32 -4.53
N CYS A 242 -0.47 -8.03 -3.92
CA CYS A 242 -1.21 -7.55 -2.75
C CYS A 242 -0.30 -7.26 -1.55
N ALA A 243 0.57 -8.22 -1.19
CA ALA A 243 1.47 -8.09 -0.06
C ALA A 243 2.45 -6.92 -0.22
N THR A 244 3.12 -6.84 -1.37
CA THR A 244 4.08 -5.76 -1.66
C THR A 244 3.39 -4.40 -1.74
N THR A 245 2.14 -4.32 -2.21
CA THR A 245 1.34 -3.09 -2.15
C THR A 245 1.08 -2.67 -0.71
N CYS A 246 0.67 -3.58 0.18
CA CYS A 246 0.47 -3.28 1.59
C CYS A 246 1.76 -2.78 2.27
N VAL A 247 2.93 -3.34 1.92
CA VAL A 247 4.23 -2.82 2.36
C VAL A 247 4.43 -1.37 1.92
N MET A 248 4.12 -1.03 0.67
CA MET A 248 4.22 0.33 0.16
C MET A 248 3.32 1.30 0.93
N LEU A 249 2.06 0.93 1.16
CA LEU A 249 1.09 1.77 1.87
C LEU A 249 1.54 2.05 3.31
N ARG A 250 2.01 1.02 4.02
CA ARG A 250 2.57 1.15 5.36
C ARG A 250 3.76 2.10 5.42
N ARG A 251 4.71 1.94 4.50
CA ARG A 251 5.88 2.83 4.41
C ARG A 251 5.48 4.27 4.13
N MET A 252 4.50 4.49 3.27
CA MET A 252 3.99 5.83 2.96
C MET A 252 3.37 6.50 4.18
N GLN A 253 2.53 5.78 4.92
CA GLN A 253 1.96 6.27 6.18
C GLN A 253 3.04 6.56 7.21
N GLN A 254 4.01 5.67 7.35
CA GLN A 254 5.11 5.86 8.27
C GLN A 254 5.95 7.09 7.91
N ARG A 255 6.25 7.30 6.63
CA ARG A 255 6.96 8.49 6.17
C ARG A 255 6.17 9.77 6.44
N ALA A 256 4.85 9.74 6.30
CA ALA A 256 3.99 10.87 6.64
C ALA A 256 4.08 11.17 8.16
N ALA A 257 4.01 10.13 9.00
CA ALA A 257 4.13 10.25 10.45
C ALA A 257 5.53 10.73 10.91
N GLU A 258 6.60 10.27 10.25
CA GLU A 258 7.97 10.70 10.51
C GLU A 258 8.18 12.19 10.20
N ARG A 259 7.46 12.73 9.21
CA ARG A 259 7.49 14.16 8.85
C ARG A 259 6.59 15.03 9.73
N SER A 260 5.51 14.47 10.24
CA SER A 260 4.55 15.22 11.08
C SER A 260 5.00 15.35 12.52
N ARG A 261 6.01 14.58 12.97
CA ARG A 261 6.64 14.81 14.27
C ARG A 261 7.20 16.24 14.25
N PRO A 262 6.64 17.16 15.07
CA PRO A 262 7.18 18.51 15.15
C PRO A 262 8.64 18.32 15.51
N GLY A 263 9.54 18.84 14.67
CA GLY A 263 10.94 18.90 15.00
C GLY A 263 11.00 19.57 16.36
N GLY A 264 11.26 18.79 17.41
CA GLY A 264 11.74 19.35 18.66
C GLY A 264 12.98 20.10 18.23
N GLY A 265 12.84 21.42 18.12
CA GLY A 265 13.91 22.30 17.69
C GLY A 265 15.07 21.97 18.59
N GLY A 266 16.05 21.26 18.03
CA GLY A 266 17.38 21.20 18.58
C GLY A 266 17.87 22.63 18.50
N GLY A 267 17.57 23.41 19.54
CA GLY A 267 18.17 24.69 19.78
C GLY A 267 19.66 24.43 19.81
N GLY A 268 20.33 24.79 18.72
CA GLY A 268 21.75 25.01 18.74
C GLY A 268 22.00 26.09 19.77
N GLY A 269 22.45 25.68 20.95
CA GLY A 269 23.15 26.57 21.86
C GLY A 269 24.41 26.99 21.13
N GLY A 270 24.37 28.20 20.58
CA GLY A 270 25.57 28.92 20.18
C GLY A 270 26.41 29.19 21.42
N GLU A 271 27.72 29.00 21.25
CA GLU A 271 28.79 29.35 22.18
C GLU A 271 28.76 30.83 22.60
#